data_AF-J9FNS9-F1
#
_entry.id   AF-J9FNS9-F1
#
_cell.length_a   1.000
_cell.length_b   1.000
_cell.length_c   1.000
_cell.angle_alpha   90.00
_cell.angle_beta   90.00
_cell.angle_gamma   90.00
#
_symmetry.space_group_name_H-M   'P 1'
#
loop_
_entity.id
_entity.type
_entity.pdbx_description
1 polymer ?
#
loop_
_entity_poly.entity_id
_entity_poly.type
_entity_poly.pdbx_seq_one_letter_code
_entity_poly.pdbx_strand_id
1 'polypeptide(L)'
;MASSYYARRFPDMPVFHLCFPVRYNDEETVQMGAEDIRACIKFIEDQTGAKWNWDAYFNQIKRFNEETTYELQKWEINKTAHPQFIGPMYELFRKWNYEMDGGADPRALKTMQKMNKVLLKAYDRKEEPYPGKMRYRAIVWSCPAHYY
;
A
#
# COMPACT_ATOMS: atom_id res chain seq x y z
N MET A 1 18.96 10.52 -2.73
CA MET A 1 19.41 10.59 -1.31
C MET A 1 19.40 9.24 -0.61
N ALA A 2 18.31 8.46 -0.65
CA ALA A 2 18.26 7.15 0.03
C ALA A 2 19.26 6.12 -0.56
N SER A 3 19.29 5.98 -1.89
CA SER A 3 20.15 4.99 -2.57
C SER A 3 21.64 5.30 -2.43
N SER A 4 22.04 6.57 -2.39
CA SER A 4 23.45 6.97 -2.19
C SER A 4 23.93 6.73 -0.75
N TYR A 5 23.04 6.91 0.24
CA TYR A 5 23.31 6.49 1.61
C TYR A 5 23.49 4.97 1.71
N TYR A 6 22.58 4.21 1.08
CA TYR A 6 22.60 2.75 1.12
C TYR A 6 23.85 2.17 0.47
N ALA A 7 24.20 2.64 -0.74
CA ALA A 7 25.43 2.22 -1.44
C ALA A 7 26.70 2.54 -0.63
N ARG A 8 26.75 3.66 0.08
CA ARG A 8 27.89 3.97 0.98
C ARG A 8 27.96 3.02 2.18
N ARG A 9 26.81 2.63 2.74
CA ARG A 9 26.75 1.79 3.94
C ARG A 9 26.94 0.30 3.64
N PHE A 10 26.57 -0.12 2.44
CA PHE A 10 26.59 -1.49 1.95
C PHE A 10 27.20 -1.52 0.55
N PRO A 11 28.53 -1.34 0.43
CA PRO A 11 29.21 -1.15 -0.85
C PRO A 11 29.10 -2.37 -1.77
N ASP A 12 28.99 -3.57 -1.18
CA ASP A 12 28.91 -4.82 -1.93
C ASP A 12 27.47 -5.21 -2.28
N MET A 13 26.47 -4.45 -1.83
CA MET A 13 25.08 -4.72 -2.16
C MET A 13 24.72 -4.04 -3.49
N PRO A 14 24.27 -4.79 -4.51
CA PRO A 14 23.79 -4.22 -5.76
C PRO A 14 22.63 -3.25 -5.51
N VAL A 15 22.67 -2.06 -6.13
CA VAL A 15 21.64 -1.03 -5.99
C VAL A 15 21.15 -0.60 -7.37
N PHE A 16 19.83 -0.64 -7.57
CA PHE A 16 19.16 -0.05 -8.73
C PHE A 16 18.47 1.27 -8.33
N HIS A 17 18.61 2.30 -9.17
CA HIS A 17 18.04 3.62 -8.93
C HIS A 17 16.72 3.80 -9.68
N LEU A 18 15.63 3.32 -9.07
CA LEU A 18 14.29 3.48 -9.66
C LEU A 18 13.82 4.95 -9.56
N CYS A 19 13.62 5.57 -10.71
CA CYS A 19 13.25 6.97 -10.92
C CYS A 19 11.78 7.07 -11.34
N PHE A 20 10.89 7.26 -10.37
CA PHE A 20 9.48 7.48 -10.68
C PHE A 20 9.27 8.87 -11.32
N PRO A 21 8.53 8.95 -12.44
CA PRO A 21 8.20 10.22 -13.05
C PRO A 21 7.27 11.04 -12.13
N VAL A 22 7.60 12.31 -11.93
CA VAL A 22 6.78 13.24 -11.12
C VAL A 22 5.62 13.86 -11.88
N ARG A 23 5.59 13.75 -13.22
CA ARG A 23 4.56 14.31 -14.11
C ARG A 23 3.80 13.22 -14.84
N TYR A 24 3.14 12.33 -14.10
CA TYR A 24 2.46 11.12 -14.62
C TYR A 24 1.40 11.32 -15.72
N ASN A 25 0.97 12.56 -16.03
CA ASN A 25 0.04 12.87 -17.13
C ASN A 25 0.75 13.22 -18.45
N ASP A 26 2.08 13.36 -18.44
CA ASP A 26 2.90 13.67 -19.61
C ASP A 26 3.36 12.36 -20.28
N GLU A 27 2.99 12.13 -21.53
CA GLU A 27 3.21 10.87 -22.25
C GLU A 27 4.69 10.46 -22.29
N GLU A 28 5.61 11.43 -22.47
CA GLU A 28 7.05 11.15 -22.49
C GLU A 28 7.52 10.58 -21.15
N THR A 29 6.95 11.07 -20.05
CA THR A 29 7.31 10.62 -18.71
C THR A 29 6.71 9.25 -18.37
N VAL A 30 5.57 8.90 -18.96
CA VAL A 30 4.96 7.56 -18.83
C VAL A 30 5.87 6.52 -19.49
N GLN A 31 6.33 6.80 -20.72
CA GLN A 31 7.22 5.89 -21.43
C GLN A 31 8.55 5.71 -20.69
N MET A 32 9.15 6.80 -20.20
CA MET A 32 10.36 6.75 -19.38
C MET A 32 10.15 5.88 -18.13
N GLY A 33 9.02 6.03 -17.42
CA GLY A 33 8.71 5.20 -16.27
C GLY A 33 8.58 3.72 -16.61
N ALA A 34 7.95 3.39 -17.74
CA ALA A 34 7.83 2.00 -18.20
C ALA A 34 9.19 1.38 -18.54
N GLU A 35 10.10 2.15 -19.17
CA GLU A 35 11.46 1.72 -19.47
C GLU A 35 12.28 1.47 -18.21
N ASP A 36 12.15 2.34 -17.21
CA ASP A 36 12.85 2.19 -15.93
C ASP A 36 12.36 0.97 -15.14
N ILE A 37 11.06 0.64 -15.20
CA ILE A 37 10.53 -0.61 -14.66
C ILE A 37 11.12 -1.83 -15.38
N ARG A 38 11.23 -1.81 -16.72
CA ARG A 38 11.86 -2.91 -17.48
C ARG A 38 13.33 -3.10 -17.07
N ALA A 39 14.06 -2.00 -16.89
CA ALA A 39 15.45 -2.04 -16.42
C ALA A 39 15.56 -2.59 -14.99
N CYS A 40 14.64 -2.22 -14.10
CA CYS A 40 14.56 -2.77 -12.74
C CYS A 40 14.27 -4.28 -12.73
N ILE A 41 13.34 -4.74 -13.56
CA ILE A 41 13.04 -6.17 -13.74
C ILE A 41 14.31 -6.91 -14.18
N LYS A 42 14.98 -6.42 -15.23
CA LYS A 42 16.22 -7.01 -15.72
C LYS A 42 17.30 -7.06 -14.63
N PHE A 43 17.46 -5.99 -13.87
CA PHE A 43 18.39 -5.96 -12.74
C PHE A 43 18.09 -7.06 -11.73
N ILE A 44 16.82 -7.26 -11.34
CA ILE A 44 16.42 -8.34 -10.43
C ILE A 44 16.74 -9.71 -11.02
N GLU A 45 16.44 -9.95 -12.30
CA GLU A 45 16.75 -11.21 -12.98
C GLU A 45 18.26 -11.49 -13.00
N ASP A 46 19.08 -10.47 -13.28
CA ASP A 46 20.54 -10.60 -13.35
C ASP A 46 21.16 -10.86 -11.96
N GLN A 47 20.62 -10.24 -10.90
CA GLN A 47 21.14 -10.43 -9.53
C GLN A 47 20.67 -11.73 -8.86
N THR A 48 19.47 -12.21 -9.17
CA THR A 48 18.85 -13.33 -8.45
C THR A 48 18.78 -14.61 -9.28
N GLY A 49 18.93 -14.53 -10.60
CA GLY A 49 18.67 -15.63 -11.53
C GLY A 49 17.19 -15.94 -11.76
N ALA A 50 16.28 -15.27 -11.05
CA ALA A 50 14.84 -15.39 -11.28
C ALA A 50 14.46 -14.90 -12.69
N LYS A 51 13.30 -15.36 -13.19
CA LYS A 51 12.75 -14.92 -14.47
C LYS A 51 11.40 -14.24 -14.28
N TRP A 52 11.22 -13.13 -14.97
CA TRP A 52 9.97 -12.38 -14.94
C TRP A 52 8.83 -13.24 -15.46
N ASN A 53 7.70 -13.18 -14.76
CA ASN A 53 6.49 -13.91 -15.12
C ASN A 53 5.30 -12.95 -15.11
N TRP A 54 4.79 -12.63 -16.31
CA TRP A 54 3.65 -11.75 -16.49
C TRP A 54 2.37 -12.30 -15.87
N ASP A 55 2.15 -13.62 -15.92
CA ASP A 55 0.98 -14.25 -15.31
C ASP A 55 1.01 -14.10 -13.78
N ALA A 56 2.18 -14.29 -13.17
CA ALA A 56 2.38 -14.08 -11.75
C ALA A 56 2.09 -12.62 -11.36
N TYR A 57 2.65 -11.67 -12.11
CA TYR A 57 2.41 -10.24 -11.92
C TYR A 57 0.92 -9.88 -12.02
N PHE A 58 0.25 -10.29 -13.10
CA PHE A 58 -1.16 -9.95 -13.31
C PHE A 58 -2.10 -10.65 -12.33
N ASN A 59 -1.76 -11.85 -11.86
CA ASN A 59 -2.50 -12.51 -10.79
C ASN A 59 -2.38 -11.73 -9.48
N GLN A 60 -1.17 -11.32 -9.11
CA GLN A 60 -0.91 -10.56 -7.90
C GLN A 60 -1.57 -9.16 -7.93
N ILE A 61 -1.40 -8.41 -9.02
CA ILE A 61 -1.93 -7.03 -9.10
C ILE A 61 -3.46 -7.00 -9.12
N LYS A 62 -4.13 -8.03 -9.69
CA LYS A 62 -5.59 -8.15 -9.62
C LYS A 62 -6.07 -8.31 -8.18
N ARG A 63 -5.38 -9.13 -7.39
CA ARG A 63 -5.67 -9.28 -5.96
C ARG A 63 -5.44 -7.97 -5.21
N PHE A 64 -4.30 -7.32 -5.47
CA PHE A 64 -3.97 -6.05 -4.84
C PHE A 64 -5.00 -4.95 -5.17
N ASN A 65 -5.54 -4.92 -6.38
CA ASN A 65 -6.62 -4.02 -6.77
C ASN A 65 -7.92 -4.30 -6.00
N GLU A 66 -8.26 -5.57 -5.77
CA GLU A 66 -9.42 -5.93 -4.94
C GLU A 66 -9.21 -5.50 -3.48
N GLU A 67 -8.02 -5.74 -2.92
CA GLU A 67 -7.67 -5.29 -1.58
C GLU A 67 -7.72 -3.75 -1.46
N THR A 68 -7.23 -3.05 -2.47
CA THR A 68 -7.30 -1.57 -2.57
C THR A 68 -8.75 -1.10 -2.61
N THR A 69 -9.66 -1.85 -3.25
CA THR A 69 -11.10 -1.52 -3.26
C THR A 69 -11.68 -1.57 -1.85
N TYR A 70 -11.34 -2.59 -1.04
CA TYR A 70 -11.74 -2.63 0.37
C TYR A 70 -11.11 -1.51 1.18
N GLU A 71 -9.85 -1.15 0.91
CA GLU A 71 -9.22 0.00 1.56
C GLU A 71 -9.99 1.29 1.28
N LEU A 72 -10.32 1.58 0.01
CA LEU A 72 -11.12 2.75 -0.39
C LEU A 72 -12.51 2.76 0.27
N GLN A 73 -13.17 1.61 0.43
CA GLN A 73 -14.43 1.52 1.16
C GLN A 73 -14.31 1.93 2.64
N LYS A 74 -13.18 1.65 3.29
CA LYS A 74 -12.91 2.13 4.67
C LYS A 74 -12.83 3.65 4.70
N TRP A 75 -12.15 4.27 3.74
CA TRP A 75 -12.07 5.73 3.64
C TRP A 75 -13.47 6.35 3.50
N GLU A 76 -14.35 5.72 2.72
CA GLU A 76 -15.75 6.14 2.55
C GLU A 76 -16.55 6.09 3.86
N ILE A 77 -16.36 5.07 4.69
CA ILE A 77 -16.97 5.00 6.03
C ILE A 77 -16.37 6.06 6.95
N ASN A 78 -15.04 6.19 6.93
CA ASN A 78 -14.31 7.04 7.86
C ASN A 78 -14.49 8.53 7.63
N LYS A 79 -14.88 8.98 6.43
CA LYS A 79 -15.20 10.41 6.18
C LYS A 79 -16.57 10.82 6.74
N THR A 80 -17.43 9.87 7.09
CA THR A 80 -18.79 10.14 7.62
C THR A 80 -18.75 10.66 9.07
N ALA A 81 -19.92 10.98 9.64
CA ALA A 81 -20.04 11.38 11.05
C ALA A 81 -19.81 10.22 12.04
N HIS A 82 -19.83 8.96 11.58
CA HIS A 82 -19.75 7.76 12.41
C HIS A 82 -18.63 6.81 11.91
N PRO A 83 -17.35 7.22 11.99
CA PRO A 83 -16.24 6.38 11.56
C PRO A 83 -16.21 5.08 12.37
N GLN A 84 -15.73 4.00 11.75
CA GLN A 84 -15.63 2.68 12.41
C GLN A 84 -14.19 2.19 12.54
N PHE A 85 -13.24 2.94 11.97
CA PHE A 85 -11.86 2.54 11.87
C PHE A 85 -10.95 3.72 12.17
N ILE A 86 -10.38 3.76 13.38
CA ILE A 86 -9.68 4.94 13.90
C ILE A 86 -8.34 4.56 14.55
N GLY A 87 -7.51 5.57 14.79
CA GLY A 87 -6.28 5.42 15.58
C GLY A 87 -5.23 4.52 14.91
N PRO A 88 -4.40 3.82 15.69
CA PRO A 88 -3.24 3.06 15.17
C PRO A 88 -3.64 1.87 14.31
N MET A 89 -4.86 1.33 14.48
CA MET A 89 -5.39 0.26 13.63
C MET A 89 -5.39 0.67 12.15
N TYR A 90 -5.60 1.96 11.88
CA TYR A 90 -5.54 2.50 10.53
C TYR A 90 -4.20 2.26 9.85
N GLU A 91 -3.15 2.61 10.56
CA GLU A 91 -1.79 2.54 10.07
C GLU A 91 -1.32 1.09 9.91
N LEU A 92 -1.66 0.21 10.87
CA LEU A 92 -1.32 -1.20 10.81
C LEU A 92 -1.86 -1.90 9.55
N PHE A 93 -3.12 -1.63 9.20
CA PHE A 93 -3.71 -2.24 8.01
C PHE A 93 -3.13 -1.67 6.71
N ARG A 94 -2.88 -0.35 6.67
CA ARG A 94 -2.26 0.29 5.51
C ARG A 94 -0.85 -0.25 5.28
N LYS A 95 -0.04 -0.37 6.33
CA LYS A 95 1.30 -0.95 6.27
C LYS A 95 1.28 -2.38 5.77
N TRP A 96 0.40 -3.20 6.35
CA TRP A 96 0.29 -4.59 5.92
C TRP A 96 -0.08 -4.69 4.44
N ASN A 97 -1.10 -3.95 4.01
CA ASN A 97 -1.60 -4.03 2.64
C ASN A 97 -0.60 -3.46 1.61
N TYR A 98 -0.12 -2.24 1.84
CA TYR A 98 0.70 -1.51 0.88
C TYR A 98 2.20 -1.81 0.99
N GLU A 99 2.76 -1.86 2.20
CA GLU A 99 4.22 -1.92 2.40
C GLU A 99 4.76 -3.34 2.50
N MET A 100 3.96 -4.29 2.99
CA MET A 100 4.43 -5.66 3.25
C MET A 100 3.90 -6.69 2.26
N ASP A 101 2.58 -6.71 2.03
CA ASP A 101 1.96 -7.76 1.22
C ASP A 101 1.92 -7.43 -0.27
N GLY A 102 1.34 -6.29 -0.66
CA GLY A 102 1.21 -5.92 -2.07
C GLY A 102 0.45 -6.97 -2.91
N GLY A 103 -0.49 -7.70 -2.31
CA GLY A 103 -1.26 -8.77 -2.95
C GLY A 103 -0.51 -10.11 -3.09
N ALA A 104 0.69 -10.26 -2.53
CA ALA A 104 1.48 -11.48 -2.64
C ALA A 104 0.83 -12.67 -1.91
N ASP A 105 0.35 -12.47 -0.68
CA ASP A 105 -0.27 -13.48 0.17
C ASP A 105 -1.79 -13.59 -0.10
N PRO A 106 -2.28 -14.71 -0.66
CA PRO A 106 -3.70 -14.88 -0.94
C PRO A 106 -4.58 -14.89 0.31
N ARG A 107 -4.00 -15.04 1.51
CA ARG A 107 -4.71 -14.99 2.79
C ARG A 107 -5.06 -13.54 3.18
N ALA A 108 -4.33 -12.55 2.68
CA ALA A 108 -4.57 -11.15 2.97
C ALA A 108 -5.97 -10.71 2.48
N LEU A 109 -6.32 -11.05 1.24
CA LEU A 109 -7.64 -10.76 0.67
C LEU A 109 -8.81 -11.26 1.54
N LYS A 110 -8.75 -12.51 2.00
CA LYS A 110 -9.79 -13.08 2.88
C LYS A 110 -9.92 -12.30 4.19
N THR A 111 -8.80 -11.82 4.72
CA THR A 111 -8.77 -11.01 5.93
C THR A 111 -9.37 -9.63 5.68
N MET A 112 -9.05 -8.99 4.55
CA MET A 112 -9.65 -7.71 4.13
C MET A 112 -11.16 -7.83 3.93
N GLN A 113 -11.64 -8.90 3.30
CA GLN A 113 -13.08 -9.17 3.15
C GLN A 113 -13.78 -9.31 4.51
N LYS A 114 -13.20 -10.08 5.43
CA LYS A 114 -13.75 -10.28 6.78
C LYS A 114 -13.80 -8.97 7.56
N MET A 115 -12.71 -8.20 7.56
CA MET A 115 -12.67 -6.92 8.28
C MET A 115 -13.65 -5.92 7.67
N ASN A 116 -13.81 -5.87 6.34
CA ASN A 116 -14.73 -4.94 5.70
C ASN A 116 -16.18 -5.23 6.10
N LYS A 117 -16.54 -6.52 6.16
CA LYS A 117 -17.84 -6.97 6.66
C LYS A 117 -18.10 -6.55 8.12
N VAL A 118 -17.08 -6.64 8.98
CA VAL A 118 -17.19 -6.20 10.39
C VAL A 118 -17.38 -4.68 10.47
N LEU A 119 -16.58 -3.92 9.72
CA LEU A 119 -16.65 -2.46 9.68
C LEU A 119 -18.01 -1.96 9.19
N LEU A 120 -18.52 -2.51 8.08
CA LEU A 120 -19.83 -2.15 7.55
C LEU A 120 -20.96 -2.48 8.54
N LYS A 121 -20.88 -3.64 9.21
CA LYS A 121 -21.88 -4.02 10.22
C LYS A 121 -21.88 -3.06 11.42
N ALA A 122 -20.70 -2.66 11.89
CA ALA A 122 -20.57 -1.69 12.99
C ALA A 122 -21.07 -0.30 12.55
N TYR A 123 -20.79 0.08 11.29
CA TYR A 123 -21.25 1.32 10.69
C TYR A 123 -22.78 1.41 10.62
N ASP A 124 -23.43 0.36 10.10
CA ASP A 124 -24.90 0.28 9.99
C ASP A 124 -25.59 0.39 11.36
N ARG A 125 -24.94 -0.15 12.39
CA ARG A 125 -25.41 -0.11 13.78
C ARG A 125 -25.06 1.17 14.52
N LYS A 126 -24.26 2.06 13.89
CA LYS A 126 -23.72 3.28 14.51
C LYS A 126 -23.01 2.99 15.83
N GLU A 127 -22.24 1.90 15.86
CA GLU A 127 -21.42 1.57 17.02
C GLU A 127 -20.34 2.65 17.23
N GLU A 128 -19.98 2.89 18.48
CA GLU A 128 -18.91 3.83 18.83
C GLU A 128 -17.56 3.13 18.66
N PRO A 129 -16.65 3.63 17.81
CA PRO A 129 -15.35 3.00 17.55
C PRO A 129 -14.35 3.18 18.70
N TYR A 130 -14.67 4.03 19.68
CA TYR A 130 -13.84 4.35 20.84
C TYR A 130 -14.70 4.33 22.11
N PRO A 131 -14.15 3.99 23.28
CA PRO A 131 -14.88 4.11 24.54
C PRO A 131 -15.35 5.55 24.80
N GLY A 132 -16.67 5.74 24.89
CA GLY A 132 -17.30 7.04 25.09
C GLY A 132 -17.47 7.83 23.79
N LYS A 133 -18.08 9.03 23.90
CA LYS A 133 -18.40 9.84 22.73
C LYS A 133 -17.15 10.52 22.18
N MET A 134 -16.80 10.24 20.93
CA MET A 134 -15.72 10.92 20.22
C MET A 134 -15.98 12.43 20.16
N ARG A 135 -15.03 13.24 20.65
CA ARG A 135 -15.16 14.71 20.76
C ARG A 135 -14.50 15.46 19.62
N TYR A 136 -13.38 14.95 19.12
CA TYR A 136 -12.53 15.61 18.14
C TYR A 136 -12.06 14.60 17.09
N ARG A 137 -11.78 15.10 15.89
CA ARG A 137 -11.22 14.34 14.77
C ARG A 137 -10.08 15.12 14.18
N ALA A 138 -9.00 14.42 13.83
CA ALA A 138 -7.82 15.00 13.22
C ALA A 138 -7.44 14.21 11.97
N ILE A 139 -6.85 14.90 11.00
CA ILE A 139 -6.17 14.28 9.87
C ILE A 139 -4.69 14.37 10.17
N VAL A 140 -4.04 13.21 10.15
CA VAL A 140 -2.58 13.14 10.20
C VAL A 140 -2.09 13.16 8.76
N TRP A 141 -1.28 14.15 8.43
CA TRP A 141 -0.77 14.38 7.08
C TRP A 141 0.75 14.47 7.12
N SER A 142 1.42 13.74 6.20
CA SER A 142 2.86 13.69 5.89
C SER A 142 3.26 12.20 5.70
N CYS A 143 4.55 11.88 5.80
CA CYS A 143 5.03 10.50 5.96
C CYS A 143 4.23 9.76 7.04
N PRO A 144 3.96 8.45 6.86
CA PRO A 144 3.08 7.70 7.75
C PRO A 144 3.59 7.83 9.20
N ALA A 145 2.77 8.44 10.04
CA ALA A 145 3.11 8.64 11.43
C ALA A 145 2.91 7.31 12.17
N HIS A 146 4.00 6.76 12.66
CA HIS A 146 4.00 5.49 13.38
C HIS A 146 3.52 5.73 14.81
N TYR A 147 2.22 5.57 15.01
CA TYR A 147 1.59 5.63 16.34
C TYR A 147 1.66 4.23 16.95
N TYR A 148 2.73 3.96 17.71
CA TYR A 148 2.89 2.74 18.51
C TYR A 148 2.15 2.85 19.84
#